data_AF-A0A2M9A5W0-F1
#
_entry.id   AF-A0A2M9A5W0-F1
#
_cell.length_a   1.000
_cell.length_b   1.000
_cell.length_c   1.000
_cell.angle_alpha   90.00
_cell.angle_beta   90.00
_cell.angle_gamma   90.00
#
_symmetry.space_group_name_H-M   'P 1'
#
loop_
_entity.id
_entity.type
_entity.pdbx_description
1 polymer ?
#
loop_
_entity_poly.entity_id
_entity_poly.type
_entity_poly.pdbx_seq_one_letter_code
_entity_poly.pdbx_strand_id
1 'polypeptide(L)'
;MIHMRPFNSFEKKNIEYLVNHNIPFTQVQITATGLKKAILDATAPMRAYFKENNVHDYAIQQKGQENKVSKPTFIHTRSKVIKTTTSLYRPETKDGDPRLWIYGLKEATEANDIHAIIAFSPNELHVVNLSKEDIRCCCETDVVNPLRDLILSISDVADTISRELLGKLMKYRNEWIIAPADIFFT
;
A
#
# COMPACT_ATOMS: atom_id res chain seq x y z
N MET A 1 10.66 -16.92 2.72
CA MET A 1 10.41 -16.53 4.14
C MET A 1 10.56 -15.02 4.21
N ILE A 2 9.47 -14.29 4.45
CA ILE A 2 9.53 -12.83 4.57
C ILE A 2 10.06 -12.54 5.97
N HIS A 3 11.34 -12.22 6.09
CA HIS A 3 11.92 -11.83 7.37
C HIS A 3 11.75 -10.33 7.57
N MET A 4 10.50 -9.91 7.74
CA MET A 4 10.21 -8.60 8.32
C MET A 4 10.17 -8.77 9.83
N ARG A 5 10.82 -7.85 10.56
CA ARG A 5 10.71 -7.84 12.02
C ARG A 5 9.27 -7.54 12.46
N PRO A 6 8.86 -7.95 13.66
CA PRO A 6 7.59 -7.53 14.24
C PRO A 6 7.50 -5.99 14.34
N PHE A 7 6.28 -5.48 14.18
CA PHE A 7 5.98 -4.07 14.42
C PHE A 7 6.09 -3.72 15.91
N ASN A 8 6.66 -2.56 16.21
CA ASN A 8 6.59 -1.99 17.55
C ASN A 8 5.21 -1.34 17.81
N SER A 9 4.97 -0.84 19.02
CA SER A 9 3.68 -0.25 19.40
C SER A 9 3.34 1.02 18.61
N PHE A 10 4.34 1.79 18.19
CA PHE A 10 4.15 2.99 17.38
C PHE A 10 3.72 2.63 15.95
N GLU A 11 4.43 1.71 15.31
CA GLU A 11 4.11 1.22 13.96
C GLU A 11 2.74 0.53 13.92
N LYS A 12 2.39 -0.23 14.96
CA LYS A 12 1.06 -0.85 15.08
C LYS A 12 -0.06 0.19 15.09
N LYS A 13 0.11 1.30 15.82
CA LYS A 13 -0.89 2.39 15.82
C LYS A 13 -1.07 2.99 14.43
N ASN A 14 0.01 3.19 13.69
CA ASN A 14 -0.06 3.69 12.32
C ASN A 14 -0.79 2.71 11.39
N ILE A 15 -0.49 1.41 11.52
CA ILE A 15 -1.16 0.35 10.74
C ILE A 15 -2.64 0.28 11.07
N GLU A 16 -2.98 0.27 12.36
CA GLU A 16 -4.38 0.28 12.83
C GLU A 16 -5.12 1.49 12.30
N TYR A 17 -4.48 2.67 12.28
CA TYR A 17 -5.07 3.88 11.73
C TYR A 17 -5.37 3.73 10.24
N LEU A 18 -4.41 3.26 9.44
CA LEU A 18 -4.61 3.01 7.99
C LEU A 18 -5.74 2.00 7.74
N VAL A 19 -5.76 0.90 8.48
CA VAL A 19 -6.79 -0.14 8.35
C VAL A 19 -8.18 0.40 8.69
N ASN A 20 -8.31 1.13 9.80
CA ASN A 20 -9.60 1.68 10.24
C ASN A 20 -10.17 2.75 9.30
N HIS A 21 -9.32 3.37 8.47
CA HIS A 21 -9.73 4.35 7.45
C HIS A 21 -9.77 3.74 6.04
N ASN A 22 -9.87 2.41 5.93
CA ASN A 22 -9.97 1.69 4.66
C ASN A 22 -8.85 2.04 3.67
N ILE A 23 -7.64 2.26 4.16
CA ILE A 23 -6.47 2.59 3.32
C ILE A 23 -5.76 1.29 2.94
N PRO A 24 -5.86 0.80 1.70
CA PRO A 24 -5.15 -0.40 1.28
C PRO A 24 -3.67 -0.08 1.08
N PHE A 25 -2.76 -0.91 1.61
CA PHE A 25 -1.32 -0.73 1.47
C PHE A 25 -0.57 -2.06 1.45
N THR A 26 0.67 -2.03 0.97
CA THR A 26 1.69 -3.06 1.22
C THR A 26 2.84 -2.46 2.02
N GLN A 27 3.64 -3.28 2.69
CA GLN A 27 4.78 -2.78 3.46
C GLN A 27 6.13 -3.37 3.04
N VAL A 28 7.20 -2.66 3.40
CA VAL A 28 8.58 -3.12 3.25
C VAL A 28 9.46 -2.61 4.39
N GLN A 29 10.26 -3.52 4.96
CA GLN A 29 11.34 -3.14 5.88
C GLN A 29 12.60 -2.80 5.09
N ILE A 30 13.22 -1.68 5.42
CA ILE A 30 14.47 -1.24 4.82
C ILE A 30 15.64 -1.92 5.56
N THR A 31 16.13 -3.04 5.03
CA THR A 31 17.32 -3.69 5.63
C THR A 31 18.57 -2.83 5.42
N ALA A 32 19.62 -3.01 6.23
CA ALA A 32 20.89 -2.29 6.04
C ALA A 32 21.48 -2.49 4.63
N THR A 33 21.35 -3.70 4.08
CA THR A 33 21.78 -3.99 2.70
C THR A 33 20.89 -3.32 1.67
N GLY A 34 19.56 -3.34 1.87
CA GLY A 34 18.59 -2.66 1.01
C GLY A 34 18.82 -1.15 0.99
N LEU A 35 19.11 -0.55 2.15
CA LEU A 35 19.49 0.85 2.27
C LEU A 35 20.78 1.16 1.51
N LYS A 36 21.84 0.37 1.72
CA LYS A 36 23.13 0.57 1.03
C LYS A 36 22.98 0.46 -0.49
N LYS A 37 22.19 -0.50 -0.98
CA LYS A 37 22.01 -0.75 -2.42
C LYS A 37 20.89 0.06 -3.07
N ALA A 38 20.02 0.70 -2.28
CA ALA A 38 18.77 1.32 -2.73
C ALA A 38 17.79 0.34 -3.41
N ILE A 39 17.94 -0.96 -3.18
CA ILE A 39 17.19 -2.00 -3.89
C ILE A 39 16.47 -2.84 -2.85
N LEU A 40 15.18 -3.02 -3.03
CA LEU A 40 14.30 -3.79 -2.16
C LEU A 40 13.69 -4.95 -2.94
N ASP A 41 13.42 -6.03 -2.25
CA ASP A 41 12.73 -7.17 -2.84
C ASP A 41 11.21 -6.93 -2.78
N ALA A 42 10.55 -7.11 -3.93
CA ALA A 42 9.10 -7.09 -4.05
C ALA A 42 8.57 -8.45 -3.57
N THR A 43 8.26 -8.53 -2.28
CA THR A 43 7.75 -9.74 -1.62
C THR A 43 6.44 -10.22 -2.25
N ALA A 44 6.07 -11.49 -2.02
CA ALA A 44 4.84 -12.05 -2.61
C ALA A 44 3.56 -11.24 -2.33
N PRO A 45 3.29 -10.78 -1.08
CA PRO A 45 2.14 -9.91 -0.80
C PRO A 45 2.20 -8.57 -1.55
N MET A 46 3.39 -7.97 -1.66
CA MET A 46 3.57 -6.72 -2.41
C MET A 46 3.26 -6.90 -3.90
N ARG A 47 3.66 -8.02 -4.49
CA ARG A 47 3.34 -8.31 -5.90
C ARG A 47 1.86 -8.55 -6.12
N ALA A 48 1.20 -9.27 -5.22
CA ALA A 48 -0.25 -9.46 -5.26
C ALA A 48 -0.96 -8.10 -5.17
N TYR A 49 -0.58 -7.27 -4.20
CA TYR A 49 -1.11 -5.93 -4.02
C TYR A 49 -0.94 -5.05 -5.28
N PHE A 50 0.25 -5.01 -5.88
CA PHE A 50 0.47 -4.23 -7.10
C PHE A 50 -0.31 -4.76 -8.30
N LYS A 51 -0.48 -6.08 -8.42
CA LYS A 51 -1.29 -6.67 -9.49
C LYS A 51 -2.78 -6.35 -9.31
N GLU A 52 -3.31 -6.53 -8.10
CA GLU A 52 -4.72 -6.26 -7.75
C GLU A 52 -5.09 -4.78 -7.95
N ASN A 53 -4.16 -3.87 -7.67
CA ASN A 53 -4.35 -2.43 -7.86
C ASN A 53 -3.95 -1.95 -9.28
N ASN A 54 -3.72 -2.87 -10.23
CA ASN A 54 -3.32 -2.58 -11.61
C ASN A 54 -2.04 -1.72 -11.75
N VAL A 55 -1.19 -1.71 -10.72
CA VAL A 55 0.08 -0.97 -10.75
C VAL A 55 1.07 -1.68 -11.66
N HIS A 56 1.28 -2.98 -11.43
CA HIS A 56 2.27 -3.78 -12.17
C HIS A 56 2.06 -5.27 -11.95
N ASP A 57 2.13 -6.07 -13.03
CA ASP A 57 2.18 -7.52 -12.96
C ASP A 57 3.59 -8.02 -13.31
N TYR A 58 4.33 -8.46 -12.28
CA TYR A 58 5.65 -9.04 -12.45
C TYR A 58 5.63 -10.38 -13.21
N ALA A 59 4.53 -11.12 -13.23
CA ALA A 59 4.47 -12.43 -13.89
C ALA A 59 4.67 -12.32 -15.40
N ILE A 60 4.17 -11.25 -16.01
CA ILE A 60 4.29 -10.98 -17.45
C ILE A 60 5.51 -10.12 -17.80
N GLN A 61 6.21 -9.57 -16.80
CA GLN A 61 7.40 -8.76 -17.01
C GLN A 61 8.59 -9.64 -17.45
N GLN A 62 9.26 -9.24 -18.53
CA GLN A 62 10.52 -9.84 -18.96
C GLN A 62 11.64 -9.58 -17.92
N LYS A 63 12.63 -10.47 -17.86
CA LYS A 63 13.80 -10.29 -16.99
C LYS A 63 14.74 -9.22 -17.58
N GLY A 64 15.61 -8.67 -16.74
CA GLY A 64 16.62 -7.67 -17.12
C GLY A 64 16.25 -6.23 -16.73
N GLN A 65 17.25 -5.35 -16.72
CA GLN A 65 17.06 -3.93 -16.35
C GLN A 65 16.43 -3.12 -17.49
N GLU A 66 16.60 -3.55 -18.72
CA GLU A 66 16.00 -2.98 -19.93
C GLU A 66 14.46 -3.10 -19.92
N ASN A 67 13.93 -4.09 -19.20
CA ASN A 67 12.50 -4.35 -19.04
C ASN A 67 11.88 -3.68 -17.81
N LYS A 68 12.59 -2.72 -17.21
CA LYS A 68 12.17 -1.99 -16.01
C LYS A 68 10.98 -1.08 -16.29
N VAL A 69 9.98 -1.14 -15.43
CA VAL A 69 8.83 -0.22 -15.44
C VAL A 69 9.05 0.86 -14.38
N SER A 70 8.79 2.11 -14.73
CA SER A 70 8.91 3.24 -13.81
C SER A 70 7.53 3.78 -13.44
N LYS A 71 7.32 4.07 -12.15
CA LYS A 71 6.10 4.70 -11.64
C LYS A 71 6.46 5.99 -10.90
N PRO A 72 5.81 7.12 -11.19
CA PRO A 72 5.82 8.29 -10.30
C PRO A 72 5.60 7.87 -8.85
N THR A 73 6.35 8.47 -7.92
CA THR A 73 6.26 8.12 -6.51
C THR A 73 6.36 9.36 -5.64
N PHE A 74 5.56 9.40 -4.58
CA PHE A 74 5.47 10.52 -3.66
C PHE A 74 5.79 10.00 -2.26
N ILE A 75 6.96 10.38 -1.73
CA ILE A 75 7.31 10.08 -0.34
C ILE A 75 6.75 11.19 0.53
N HIS A 76 5.84 10.83 1.42
CA HIS A 76 5.16 11.77 2.31
C HIS A 76 5.87 11.82 3.66
N THR A 77 6.16 13.04 4.09
CA THR A 77 6.50 13.35 5.49
C THR A 77 5.45 14.32 6.02
N ARG A 78 5.43 14.55 7.35
CA ARG A 78 4.56 15.55 7.97
C ARG A 78 4.64 16.94 7.32
N SER A 79 5.80 17.34 6.80
CA SER A 79 6.04 18.71 6.33
C SER A 79 6.08 18.86 4.81
N LYS A 80 6.36 17.79 4.05
CA LYS A 80 6.55 17.89 2.61
C LYS A 80 6.25 16.58 1.88
N VAL A 81 6.05 16.71 0.57
CA VAL A 81 6.02 15.58 -0.36
C VAL A 81 7.27 15.61 -1.22
N ILE A 82 8.07 14.55 -1.17
CA ILE A 82 9.24 14.37 -2.02
C ILE A 82 8.79 13.60 -3.27
N LYS A 83 8.80 14.30 -4.41
CA LYS A 83 8.50 13.70 -5.72
C LYS A 83 9.71 12.91 -6.19
N THR A 84 9.48 11.66 -6.57
CA THR A 84 10.50 10.73 -7.03
C THR A 84 9.90 9.71 -7.99
N THR A 85 10.62 8.64 -8.27
CA THR A 85 10.17 7.52 -9.10
C THR A 85 10.47 6.21 -8.38
N THR A 86 9.66 5.20 -8.64
CA THR A 86 9.93 3.81 -8.28
C THR A 86 10.15 3.00 -9.53
N SER A 87 11.27 2.29 -9.59
CA SER A 87 11.55 1.30 -10.63
C SER A 87 11.12 -0.08 -10.18
N LEU A 88 10.43 -0.83 -11.03
CA LEU A 88 9.97 -2.20 -10.80
C LEU A 88 10.60 -3.11 -11.87
N TYR A 89 11.34 -4.15 -11.48
CA TYR A 89 11.99 -5.03 -12.46
C TYR A 89 12.25 -6.45 -11.97
N ARG A 90 12.46 -7.38 -12.92
CA ARG A 90 12.89 -8.75 -12.66
C ARG A 90 14.39 -8.91 -12.97
N PRO A 91 15.22 -9.38 -12.03
CA PRO A 91 16.63 -9.60 -12.30
C PRO A 91 16.87 -10.70 -13.33
N GLU A 92 17.99 -10.60 -14.06
CA GLU A 92 18.37 -11.58 -15.09
C GLU A 92 18.94 -12.86 -14.48
N THR A 93 19.90 -12.72 -13.57
CA THR A 93 20.73 -13.83 -13.05
C THR A 93 20.22 -14.47 -11.76
N LYS A 94 19.06 -14.04 -11.26
CA LYS A 94 18.52 -14.50 -9.97
C LYS A 94 17.04 -14.83 -10.13
N ASP A 95 16.69 -16.11 -9.96
CA ASP A 95 15.29 -16.57 -9.83
C ASP A 95 14.67 -16.22 -8.47
N GLY A 96 15.23 -15.22 -7.79
CA GLY A 96 14.67 -14.67 -6.56
C GLY A 96 13.50 -13.73 -6.83
N ASP A 97 13.00 -13.11 -5.77
CA ASP A 97 11.92 -12.15 -5.87
C ASP A 97 12.28 -10.99 -6.83
N PRO A 98 11.31 -10.49 -7.62
CA PRO A 98 11.45 -9.24 -8.35
C PRO A 98 11.83 -8.10 -7.40
N ARG A 99 12.28 -6.98 -7.97
CA ARG A 99 12.81 -5.86 -7.20
C ARG A 99 12.00 -4.59 -7.42
N LEU A 100 12.04 -3.75 -6.40
CA LEU A 100 11.71 -2.34 -6.51
C LEU A 100 12.89 -1.47 -6.08
N TRP A 101 12.96 -0.27 -6.67
CA TRP A 101 13.89 0.77 -6.27
C TRP A 101 13.15 2.11 -6.22
N ILE A 102 12.94 2.60 -5.01
CA ILE A 102 12.40 3.94 -4.75
C ILE A 102 13.57 4.93 -4.72
N TYR A 103 13.66 5.80 -5.73
CA TYR A 103 14.75 6.76 -5.83
C TYR A 103 14.69 7.78 -4.68
N GLY A 104 15.85 8.20 -4.16
CA GLY A 104 15.93 9.18 -3.07
C GLY A 104 15.49 8.68 -1.68
N LEU A 105 15.01 7.44 -1.55
CA LEU A 105 14.49 6.92 -0.27
C LEU A 105 15.50 7.02 0.89
N LYS A 106 16.80 6.88 0.60
CA LYS A 106 17.88 6.92 1.60
C LYS A 106 17.94 8.23 2.39
N GLU A 107 17.43 9.33 1.84
CA GLU A 107 17.42 10.64 2.50
C GLU A 107 16.32 10.73 3.57
N ALA A 108 15.34 9.83 3.54
CA ALA A 108 14.16 9.84 4.40
C ALA A 108 13.98 8.56 5.23
N THR A 109 14.97 7.65 5.21
CA THR A 109 14.88 6.35 5.89
C THR A 109 16.18 5.98 6.59
N GLU A 110 16.05 5.21 7.66
CA GLU A 110 17.14 4.48 8.31
C GLU A 110 16.98 2.98 8.12
N ALA A 111 18.05 2.24 8.45
CA ALA A 111 17.98 0.79 8.46
C ALA A 111 17.00 0.33 9.56
N ASN A 112 16.17 -0.64 9.22
CA ASN A 112 15.06 -1.19 10.01
C ASN A 112 13.80 -0.34 10.08
N ASP A 113 13.74 0.81 9.40
CA ASP A 113 12.47 1.50 9.18
C ASP A 113 11.53 0.62 8.33
N ILE A 114 10.24 0.73 8.60
CA ILE A 114 9.20 0.06 7.82
C ILE A 114 8.38 1.11 7.11
N HIS A 115 8.18 0.93 5.81
CA HIS A 115 7.41 1.83 4.97
C HIS A 115 6.13 1.17 4.51
N ALA A 116 5.04 1.92 4.54
CA ALA A 116 3.83 1.61 3.77
C ALA A 116 4.00 2.16 2.36
N ILE A 117 3.56 1.39 1.38
CA ILE A 117 3.43 1.77 -0.02
C ILE A 117 1.95 1.64 -0.37
N ILE A 118 1.35 2.76 -0.75
CA ILE A 118 -0.07 2.91 -1.07
C ILE A 118 -0.18 3.17 -2.57
N ALA A 119 -0.95 2.34 -3.27
CA ALA A 119 -1.32 2.51 -4.66
C ALA A 119 -2.72 3.13 -4.75
N PHE A 120 -2.79 4.46 -4.61
CA PHE A 120 -4.08 5.16 -4.73
C PHE A 120 -4.62 5.16 -6.17
N SER A 121 -3.72 5.19 -7.15
CA SER A 121 -4.04 5.02 -8.55
C SER A 121 -3.06 4.03 -9.23
N PRO A 122 -3.42 3.41 -10.36
CA PRO A 122 -2.55 2.46 -11.07
C PRO A 122 -1.22 3.07 -11.55
N ASN A 123 -1.15 4.40 -11.64
CA ASN A 123 -0.05 5.11 -12.29
C ASN A 123 0.94 5.74 -11.31
N GLU A 124 0.69 5.71 -10.01
CA GLU A 124 1.57 6.30 -9.03
C GLU A 124 1.61 5.51 -7.72
N LEU A 125 2.63 5.79 -6.92
CA LEU A 125 2.80 5.20 -5.59
C LEU A 125 2.98 6.29 -4.55
N HIS A 126 2.40 6.10 -3.37
CA HIS A 126 2.63 6.94 -2.21
C HIS A 126 3.35 6.13 -1.15
N VAL A 127 4.35 6.73 -0.52
CA VAL A 127 5.22 6.05 0.43
C VAL A 127 5.22 6.82 1.74
N VAL A 128 4.96 6.12 2.84
CA VAL A 128 4.92 6.69 4.20
C VAL A 128 5.81 5.86 5.10
N ASN A 129 6.70 6.51 5.86
CA ASN A 129 7.54 5.82 6.84
C ASN A 129 6.75 5.55 8.12
N LEU A 130 6.30 4.30 8.32
CA LEU A 130 5.52 3.87 9.48
C LEU A 130 6.31 3.94 10.79
N SER A 131 7.64 3.95 10.71
CA SER A 131 8.54 4.03 11.86
C SER A 131 8.82 5.46 12.32
N LYS A 132 8.50 6.48 11.52
CA LYS A 132 8.83 7.88 11.80
C LYS A 132 7.64 8.84 11.78
N GLU A 133 6.69 8.63 10.88
CA GLU A 133 5.54 9.53 10.74
C GLU A 133 4.40 9.07 11.66
N ASP A 134 3.91 9.96 12.54
CA ASP A 134 2.70 9.70 13.33
C ASP A 134 1.47 10.05 12.49
N ILE A 135 0.93 9.04 11.79
CA ILE A 135 -0.16 9.22 10.82
C ILE A 135 -1.40 9.77 11.51
N ARG A 136 -1.72 9.25 12.71
CA ARG A 136 -2.87 9.67 13.48
C ARG A 136 -2.75 11.15 13.86
N CYS A 137 -1.61 11.56 14.42
CA CYS A 137 -1.37 12.95 14.78
C CYS A 137 -1.44 13.87 13.56
N CYS A 138 -0.94 13.43 12.40
CA CYS A 138 -1.03 14.20 11.16
C CYS A 138 -2.48 14.36 10.68
N CYS A 139 -3.35 13.37 10.89
CA CYS A 139 -4.73 13.45 10.42
C CYS A 139 -5.68 14.16 11.39
N GLU A 140 -5.44 14.05 12.70
CA GLU A 140 -6.29 14.60 13.76
C GLU A 140 -5.94 16.06 14.16
N THR A 141 -4.88 16.64 13.61
CA THR A 141 -4.52 18.05 13.84
C THR A 141 -5.32 19.01 12.96
N ASP A 142 -5.56 20.23 13.44
CA ASP A 142 -6.14 21.32 12.66
C ASP A 142 -5.19 21.87 11.56
N VAL A 143 -3.91 21.50 11.62
CA VAL A 143 -2.91 21.95 10.63
C VAL A 143 -2.94 21.04 9.40
N VAL A 144 -3.34 21.61 8.27
CA VAL A 144 -3.27 20.93 6.97
C VAL A 144 -1.84 20.49 6.68
N ASN A 145 -1.69 19.23 6.30
CA ASN A 145 -0.41 18.65 5.93
C ASN A 145 -0.61 17.58 4.84
N PRO A 146 0.44 17.27 4.06
CA PRO A 146 0.27 16.43 2.87
C PRO A 146 -0.17 15.00 3.18
N LEU A 147 0.23 14.47 4.34
CA LEU A 147 -0.14 13.13 4.76
C LEU A 147 -1.64 13.05 5.07
N ARG A 148 -2.18 14.07 5.76
CA ARG A 148 -3.63 14.19 5.99
C ARG A 148 -4.41 14.22 4.69
N ASP A 149 -3.97 15.04 3.73
CA ASP A 149 -4.65 15.18 2.44
C ASP A 149 -4.69 13.85 1.68
N LEU A 150 -3.57 13.10 1.67
CA LEU A 150 -3.51 11.77 1.09
C LEU A 150 -4.53 10.82 1.75
N ILE A 151 -4.48 10.68 3.07
CA ILE A 151 -5.29 9.70 3.80
C ILE A 151 -6.79 10.00 3.65
N LEU A 152 -7.19 11.27 3.80
CA LEU A 152 -8.58 11.67 3.63
C LEU A 152 -9.07 11.45 2.19
N SER A 153 -8.25 11.76 1.19
CA SER A 153 -8.63 11.54 -0.22
C SER A 153 -8.95 10.08 -0.54
N ILE A 154 -8.21 9.14 0.05
CA ILE A 154 -8.41 7.71 -0.14
C ILE A 154 -9.63 7.24 0.67
N SER A 155 -9.72 7.67 1.94
CA SER A 155 -10.81 7.31 2.84
C SER A 155 -12.16 7.76 2.30
N ASP A 156 -12.27 8.97 1.74
CA ASP A 156 -13.51 9.51 1.19
C ASP A 156 -14.01 8.71 -0.01
N VAL A 157 -13.09 8.22 -0.86
CA VAL A 157 -13.42 7.33 -1.98
C VAL A 157 -13.93 5.99 -1.44
N ALA A 158 -13.22 5.38 -0.49
CA ALA A 158 -13.61 4.11 0.11
C ALA A 158 -14.98 4.19 0.80
N ASP A 159 -15.26 5.27 1.52
CA ASP A 159 -16.53 5.50 2.19
C ASP A 159 -17.67 5.72 1.19
N THR A 160 -17.39 6.39 0.08
CA THR A 160 -18.37 6.58 -0.99
C THR A 160 -18.76 5.24 -1.62
N ILE A 161 -17.77 4.40 -1.94
CA ILE A 161 -18.00 3.04 -2.45
C ILE A 161 -18.80 2.23 -1.42
N SER A 162 -18.42 2.30 -0.14
CA SER A 162 -19.09 1.57 0.94
C SER A 162 -20.56 1.97 1.10
N ARG A 163 -20.87 3.27 1.07
CA ARG A 163 -22.25 3.78 1.10
C ARG A 163 -23.05 3.33 -0.12
N GLU A 164 -22.46 3.36 -1.31
CA GLU A 164 -23.11 2.91 -2.54
C GLU A 164 -23.45 1.41 -2.47
N LEU A 165 -22.48 0.58 -2.08
CA LEU A 165 -22.68 -0.87 -1.93
C LEU A 165 -23.73 -1.18 -0.87
N LEU A 166 -23.70 -0.49 0.27
CA LEU A 166 -24.74 -0.62 1.30
C LEU A 166 -26.12 -0.28 0.75
N GLY A 167 -26.24 0.79 -0.04
CA GLY A 167 -27.48 1.15 -0.73
C GLY A 167 -27.98 0.05 -1.67
N LYS A 168 -27.09 -0.56 -2.45
CA LYS A 168 -27.42 -1.71 -3.32
C LYS A 168 -27.88 -2.91 -2.52
N LEU A 169 -27.18 -3.27 -1.45
CA LEU A 169 -27.55 -4.38 -0.57
C LEU A 169 -28.92 -4.14 0.09
N MET A 170 -29.18 -2.92 0.56
CA MET A 170 -30.46 -2.57 1.19
C MET A 170 -31.64 -2.60 0.22
N LYS A 171 -31.41 -2.32 -1.07
CA LYS A 171 -32.43 -2.43 -2.13
C LYS A 171 -32.94 -3.87 -2.28
N TYR A 172 -32.05 -4.86 -2.21
CA TYR A 172 -32.38 -6.28 -2.42
C TYR A 172 -32.64 -7.05 -1.12
N ARG A 173 -32.61 -6.38 0.04
CA ARG A 173 -32.72 -7.01 1.37
C ARG A 173 -33.95 -7.89 1.53
N ASN A 174 -35.08 -7.53 0.93
CA ASN A 174 -36.34 -8.27 1.06
C ASN A 174 -36.48 -9.41 0.04
N GLU A 175 -35.63 -9.44 -1.00
CA GLU A 175 -35.65 -10.50 -2.02
C GLU A 175 -34.83 -11.71 -1.57
N TRP A 176 -33.85 -11.52 -0.68
CA TRP A 176 -32.96 -12.60 -0.20
C TRP A 176 -33.49 -13.35 1.03
N ILE A 177 -34.50 -12.80 1.72
CA ILE A 177 -35.07 -13.40 2.94
C ILE A 177 -36.21 -14.39 2.64
N ILE A 178 -36.70 -14.45 1.40
CA ILE A 178 -37.72 -15.43 0.98
C ILE A 178 -37.01 -16.67 0.39
N ALA A 179 -36.34 -17.44 1.24
CA ALA A 179 -36.19 -18.87 0.96
C ALA A 179 -37.53 -19.52 1.32
N PRO A 180 -38.16 -20.30 0.43
CA PRO A 180 -39.46 -20.90 0.72
C PRO A 180 -39.32 -21.84 1.93
N ALA A 181 -40.14 -21.60 2.96
CA ALA A 181 -40.27 -22.47 4.12
C ALA A 181 -41.01 -23.79 3.82
N ASP A 182 -41.30 -24.08 2.54
CA ASP A 182 -42.20 -25.15 2.13
C ASP A 182 -41.47 -26.34 1.50
N ILE A 183 -40.30 -26.71 2.03
CA ILE A 183 -39.71 -28.03 1.79
C ILE A 183 -39.51 -28.73 3.14
N PHE A 184 -40.63 -29.03 3.82
CA PHE A 184 -40.68 -30.03 4.88
C PHE A 184 -41.74 -31.10 4.52
N PHE A 185 -41.23 -32.28 4.16
CA PHE A 185 -41.81 -33.63 4.26
C PHE A 185 -43.29 -33.87 3.90
N THR A 186 -43.52 -34.57 2.80
CA THR A 186 -44.51 -35.66 2.73
C THR A 186 -43.87 -36.97 3.12
#